data_AF-A0A6N7D9C3-F1
#
_entry.id   AF-A0A6N7D9C3-F1
#
_cell.length_a   1.000
_cell.length_b   1.000
_cell.length_c   1.000
_cell.angle_alpha   90.00
_cell.angle_beta   90.00
_cell.angle_gamma   90.00
#
_symmetry.space_group_name_H-M   'P 1'
#
loop_
_entity.id
_entity.type
_entity.pdbx_description
1 polymer ?
#
loop_
_entity_poly.entity_id
_entity_poly.type
_entity_poly.pdbx_seq_one_letter_code
_entity_poly.pdbx_strand_id
1 'polypeptide(L)' 'MIAGPAVVVVAGFTTLWLAVRTPDPVIAEDYYRRGIEINRTLSAQEQRGLAPAMQGRNHAMTPAKDLPAH' A
#
# COMPACT_ATOMS: atom_id res chain seq x y z
N MET A 1 34.12 9.05 -40.39
CA MET A 1 32.90 9.10 -39.54
C MET A 1 33.29 8.80 -38.10
N ILE A 2 33.16 9.78 -37.20
CA ILE A 2 33.47 9.64 -35.76
C ILE A 2 32.25 10.02 -34.89
N ALA A 3 31.16 10.46 -35.53
CA ALA A 3 29.96 10.93 -34.83
C ALA A 3 29.35 9.86 -33.90
N GLY A 4 29.29 8.59 -34.33
CA GLY A 4 28.78 7.50 -33.49
C GLY A 4 29.56 7.31 -32.19
N PRO A 5 30.88 7.05 -32.23
CA PRO A 5 31.69 6.93 -31.03
C PRO A 5 31.68 8.18 -30.13
N ALA A 6 31.73 9.38 -30.72
CA ALA A 6 31.74 10.62 -29.95
C ALA A 6 30.44 10.83 -29.14
N VAL A 7 29.27 10.48 -29.71
CA VAL A 7 27.98 10.61 -29.02
C VAL A 7 27.91 9.72 -27.78
N VAL A 8 28.38 8.47 -27.87
CA VAL A 8 28.35 7.54 -26.73
C VAL A 8 29.24 8.03 -25.59
N VAL A 9 30.41 8.59 -25.90
CA VAL A 9 31.31 9.17 -24.90
C VAL A 9 30.62 10.32 -24.15
N VAL A 10 30.00 11.26 -24.88
CA VAL A 10 29.26 12.39 -24.29
C VAL A 10 28.08 11.91 -23.42
N ALA A 11 27.32 10.92 -23.91
CA ALA A 11 26.21 10.34 -23.16
C ALA A 11 26.68 9.70 -21.85
N GLY A 12 27.78 8.94 -21.88
CA GLY A 12 28.37 8.33 -20.69
C GLY A 12 28.78 9.36 -19.62
N PHE A 13 29.44 10.45 -20.04
CA PHE A 13 29.81 11.53 -19.12
C PHE A 13 28.60 12.29 -18.57
N THR A 14 27.56 12.48 -19.37
CA THR A 14 26.30 13.08 -18.92
C THR A 14 25.64 12.24 -17.83
N THR A 15 25.55 10.92 -18.04
CA THR A 15 25.01 9.99 -17.05
C THR A 15 25.83 9.98 -15.77
N LEU A 16 27.16 9.95 -15.89
CA LEU A 16 28.06 10.02 -14.73
C LEU A 16 27.86 11.32 -13.93
N TRP A 17 27.73 12.44 -14.64
CA TRP A 17 27.48 13.74 -14.01
C TRP A 17 26.16 13.75 -13.23
N LEU A 18 25.08 13.21 -13.82
CA LEU A 18 23.79 13.09 -13.14
C LEU A 18 23.88 12.24 -11.88
N ALA A 19 24.57 11.10 -11.94
CA ALA A 19 24.72 10.19 -10.81
C ALA A 19 25.50 10.82 -9.64
N VAL A 20 26.55 11.60 -9.93
CA VAL A 20 27.34 12.28 -8.89
C VAL A 20 26.59 13.48 -8.30
N ARG A 21 25.81 14.19 -9.11
CA ARG A 21 25.13 15.43 -8.71
C ARG A 21 23.78 15.19 -8.02
N THR A 22 23.15 14.04 -8.27
CA THR A 22 21.78 13.75 -7.82
C THR A 22 21.86 12.76 -6.66
N PRO A 23 21.88 13.22 -5.40
CA PRO A 23 21.80 12.31 -4.26
C PRO A 23 20.45 11.59 -4.29
N ASP A 24 20.47 10.27 -4.08
CA ASP A 24 19.24 9.52 -3.89
C ASP A 24 18.51 10.06 -2.64
N PRO A 25 17.23 10.45 -2.77
CA PRO A 25 16.48 10.93 -1.61
C PRO A 25 16.33 9.79 -0.61
N VAL A 26 16.64 10.06 0.65
CA VAL A 26 16.43 9.10 1.75
C VAL A 26 14.92 8.92 1.91
N ILE A 27 14.39 7.79 1.45
CA ILE A 27 13.02 7.38 1.73
C ILE A 27 12.99 7.03 3.22
N ALA A 28 12.35 7.88 4.02
CA ALA A 28 12.25 7.66 5.45
C ALA A 28 11.42 6.39 5.75
N GLU A 29 11.75 5.71 6.84
CA GLU A 29 11.12 4.44 7.27
C GLU A 29 9.60 4.55 7.42
N ASP A 30 9.13 5.76 7.72
CA ASP A 30 7.73 6.12 7.86
C ASP A 30 6.94 5.96 6.55
N TYR A 31 7.55 6.12 5.38
CA TYR A 31 6.88 5.87 4.10
C TYR A 31 6.40 4.42 3.97
N TYR A 32 7.25 3.46 4.34
CA TYR A 32 6.90 2.05 4.30
C TYR A 32 5.89 1.69 5.39
N ARG A 33 6.06 2.22 6.60
CA ARG A 33 5.10 2.03 7.70
C ARG A 33 3.73 2.59 7.34
N ARG A 34 3.68 3.75 6.69
CA ARG A 34 2.43 4.41 6.28
C ARG A 34 1.62 3.55 5.33
N GLY A 35 2.27 2.90 4.35
CA GLY A 35 1.59 1.98 3.42
C GLY A 35 0.98 0.75 4.12
N ILE A 36 1.67 0.19 5.10
CA ILE A 36 1.18 -0.94 5.90
C ILE A 36 0.03 -0.50 6.82
N GLU A 37 0.16 0.64 7.47
CA GLU A 37 -0.84 1.17 8.40
C GLU A 37 -2.18 1.48 7.72
N ILE A 38 -2.16 2.02 6.49
CA ILE A 38 -3.37 2.29 5.72
C ILE A 38 -4.16 1.00 5.44
N ASN A 39 -3.48 -0.09 5.09
CA ASN A 39 -4.16 -1.37 4.89
C ASN A 39 -4.82 -1.85 6.18
N ARG A 40 -4.12 -1.73 7.31
CA ARG A 40 -4.65 -2.14 8.62
C ARG A 40 -5.88 -1.32 9.05
N THR A 41 -5.88 -0.01 8.82
CA THR A 41 -7.02 0.85 9.17
C THR A 41 -8.23 0.59 8.28
N LEU A 42 -8.02 0.38 6.97
CA LEU A 42 -9.06 0.02 6.02
C LEU A 42 -9.73 -1.31 6.38
N SER A 43 -8.94 -2.37 6.67
CA SER A 43 -9.50 -3.66 7.09
C SER A 43 -10.32 -3.55 8.37
N ALA A 44 -9.82 -2.78 9.36
CA ALA A 44 -10.53 -2.57 10.60
C ALA A 44 -11.81 -1.74 10.41
N GLN A 45 -11.86 -0.82 9.45
CA GLN A 45 -13.06 -0.05 9.11
C GLN A 45 -14.09 -0.91 8.39
N GLU A 46 -13.66 -1.74 7.44
CA GLU A 46 -14.51 -2.69 6.72
C GLU A 46 -15.17 -3.68 7.68
N GLN A 47 -14.40 -4.28 8.59
CA GLN A 47 -14.93 -5.18 9.62
C GLN A 47 -15.97 -4.51 10.53
N ARG A 48 -15.77 -3.24 10.89
CA ARG A 48 -16.76 -2.47 11.67
C ARG A 48 -18.04 -2.21 10.89
N GLY A 49 -17.94 -1.90 9.60
CA GLY A 49 -19.10 -1.71 8.72
C GLY A 49 -19.93 -2.99 8.53
N LEU A 50 -19.29 -4.15 8.61
CA LEU A 50 -19.95 -5.45 8.53
C LEU A 50 -20.61 -5.91 9.84
N ALA A 51 -20.37 -5.24 10.98
CA ALA A 51 -20.87 -5.67 12.28
C ALA A 51 -22.41 -5.84 12.33
N PRO A 52 -23.24 -4.93 11.79
CA PRO A 52 -24.70 -5.13 11.75
C PRO A 52 -25.12 -6.30 10.86
N ALA A 53 -24.44 -6.51 9.72
CA ALA A 53 -24.70 -7.63 8.82
C ALA A 53 -24.35 -8.98 9.48
N MET A 54 -23.24 -9.02 10.20
CA MET A 54 -22.82 -10.19 10.98
C MET A 54 -23.81 -10.47 12.13
N GLN A 55 -24.27 -9.44 12.83
CA GLN A 55 -25.29 -9.57 13.87
C GLN A 55 -26.64 -10.06 13.32
N GLY A 56 -27.09 -9.53 12.19
CA GLY A 56 -28.31 -9.97 11.51
C GLY A 56 -28.24 -11.42 11.08
N ARG A 57 -27.12 -11.84 10.48
CA ARG A 57 -26.87 -13.25 10.13
C ARG A 57 -26.91 -14.15 11.36
N ASN A 58 -26.25 -13.75 12.45
CA ASN A 58 -26.23 -14.52 13.70
C ASN A 58 -27.62 -14.61 14.33
N HIS A 59 -28.40 -13.53 14.30
CA HIS A 59 -29.77 -13.51 14.79
C HIS A 59 -30.68 -14.46 14.00
N ALA A 60 -30.57 -14.47 12.66
CA ALA A 60 -31.34 -15.38 11.80
C ALA A 60 -30.98 -16.87 11.98
N MET A 61 -29.77 -17.17 12.47
CA MET A 61 -29.33 -18.54 12.77
C MET A 61 -29.70 -19.00 14.18
N THR A 62 -30.34 -18.16 15.00
CA THR A 62 -30.77 -18.55 16.36
C THR A 62 -31.94 -19.55 16.24
N PRO A 63 -31.78 -20.82 16.69
CA PRO A 63 -32.83 -21.83 16.61
C PRO A 63 -34.07 -21.44 17.43
N ALA A 64 -35.27 -21.82 16.98
CA ALA A 64 -36.54 -21.48 17.65
C ALA A 64 -36.60 -21.85 19.15
N LYS A 65 -35.88 -22.91 19.54
CA LYS A 65 -35.74 -23.41 20.90
C LYS A 65 -34.90 -22.51 21.83
N ASP A 66 -34.09 -21.61 21.26
CA ASP A 66 -33.15 -20.74 21.97
C ASP A 66 -33.66 -19.28 22.05
N LEU A 67 -34.88 -19.01 21.54
CA LEU A 67 -35.56 -17.73 21.76
C LEU A 67 -36.12 -17.65 23.18
N PRO A 68 -36.09 -16.47 23.83
CA PRO A 68 -36.66 -16.29 25.16
C PRO A 68 -38.16 -16.63 25.14
N ALA A 69 -38.59 -17.45 26.11
CA ALA A 69 -40.01 -17.73 26.33
C ALA A 69 -40.71 -16.45 26.83
N HIS A 70 -41.72 -16.01 26.10
CA HIS A 70 -42.66 -14.99 26.56
C HIS A 70 -43.79 -15.62 27.36
#